data_AF-U5CR72-F1
#
_entry.id   AF-U5CR72-F1
#
_cell.length_a   1.000
_cell.length_b   1.000
_cell.length_c   1.000
_cell.angle_alpha   90.00
_cell.angle_beta   90.00
_cell.angle_gamma   90.00
#
_symmetry.space_group_name_H-M   'P 1'
#
loop_
_entity.id
_entity.type
_entity.pdbx_description
1 polymer ?
#
loop_
_entity_poly.entity_id
_entity_poly.type
_entity_poly.pdbx_seq_one_letter_code
_entity_poly.pdbx_strand_id
1 'polypeptide(L)'
;MLKKRLLSLLLIFIFVLFSFAGCSGTTNTEQQSKSVQTQQVSTVQAQQTNTQETSQAAQQSSKDTSTSVSGKLVVTYIDVGQGDSIFIGTPSGKTMLIDAGTSEMGSRVVDYIKSRGVNKIDILVGTHPHADHIGGIPAVIENFQIGKFYMPKVTTTTKTFEDVLRAAKSKGLSINAAKAGVVLDLGNEVKAQMLAPNSSHYDDLNNYSAVIKITYGNTAFLFTGDAEKESEEEMLSRGYDLKADVLKVGHHGSSSASTWAFLKAVSPKYAVISVGKNNDYGHPHKETMEKLKSLGITVYRTDENGTITAVSDGKTISFNVKAGDYTAGSSENSSTSSTSLSKTFQSLPYGYYGEPGKVYVDSSGRGLIKGNINSKGEKIYHIPGDPWYDKTKAEVWFKTEAEAQAAGFRPPRK
;
A
#
# COMPACT_ATOMS: atom_id res chain seq x y z
N MET A 1 5.21 -54.72 -52.52
CA MET A 1 3.95 -54.36 -51.84
C MET A 1 3.84 -52.83 -51.89
N LEU A 2 3.26 -52.23 -52.95
CA LEU A 2 1.84 -51.75 -53.06
C LEU A 2 1.46 -50.84 -51.87
N LYS A 3 0.98 -49.58 -51.95
CA LYS A 3 0.48 -48.62 -52.98
C LYS A 3 0.56 -47.23 -52.29
N LYS A 4 1.13 -46.15 -52.84
CA LYS A 4 0.62 -45.19 -53.85
C LYS A 4 -0.77 -44.57 -53.58
N ARG A 5 -0.77 -43.22 -53.51
CA ARG A 5 -1.72 -42.25 -54.17
C ARG A 5 -3.10 -42.09 -53.50
N LEU A 6 -3.85 -40.97 -53.55
CA LEU A 6 -3.89 -39.79 -54.42
C LEU A 6 -4.87 -38.74 -53.77
N LEU A 7 -4.68 -37.43 -54.06
CA LEU A 7 -5.65 -36.38 -54.52
C LEU A 7 -7.10 -36.33 -53.96
N SER A 8 -7.86 -35.23 -53.95
CA SER A 8 -7.89 -33.93 -54.68
C SER A 8 -9.09 -33.13 -54.12
N LEU A 9 -9.05 -31.78 -54.04
CA LEU A 9 -9.74 -30.81 -54.96
C LEU A 9 -11.29 -30.93 -54.94
N LEU A 10 -12.14 -29.90 -54.95
CA LEU A 10 -12.18 -28.60 -55.65
C LEU A 10 -13.58 -27.97 -55.29
N LEU A 11 -13.81 -26.66 -55.17
CA LEU A 11 -14.32 -25.70 -56.19
C LEU A 11 -14.70 -24.44 -55.37
N ILE A 12 -14.24 -23.19 -55.60
CA ILE A 12 -14.21 -22.31 -56.79
C ILE A 12 -15.58 -22.09 -57.42
N PHE A 13 -16.07 -20.85 -57.40
CA PHE A 13 -16.67 -20.08 -58.51
C PHE A 13 -17.09 -18.69 -57.96
N ILE A 14 -17.03 -17.53 -58.62
CA ILE A 14 -16.24 -16.89 -59.70
C ILE A 14 -16.89 -15.51 -59.91
N PHE A 15 -16.06 -14.49 -60.17
CA PHE A 15 -16.24 -13.23 -60.94
C PHE A 15 -17.59 -12.50 -61.01
N VAL A 16 -17.52 -11.15 -60.98
CA VAL A 16 -17.72 -10.30 -62.19
C VAL A 16 -16.96 -8.97 -62.03
N LEU A 17 -16.16 -8.65 -63.05
CA LEU A 17 -15.57 -7.33 -63.39
C LEU A 17 -16.65 -6.42 -64.01
N PHE A 18 -16.61 -5.11 -63.77
CA PHE A 18 -16.89 -4.12 -64.82
C PHE A 18 -16.17 -2.78 -64.51
N SER A 19 -15.30 -2.38 -65.42
CA SER A 19 -14.84 -1.00 -65.62
C SER A 19 -15.69 -0.40 -66.74
N PHE A 20 -16.08 0.88 -66.69
CA PHE A 20 -16.03 1.85 -67.79
C PHE A 20 -16.60 3.24 -67.40
N ALA A 21 -15.80 4.27 -67.72
CA ALA A 21 -16.03 5.67 -68.11
C ALA A 21 -17.37 6.42 -67.95
N GLY A 22 -17.25 7.73 -67.66
CA GLY A 22 -18.22 8.81 -67.98
C GLY A 22 -18.19 9.96 -66.95
N CYS A 23 -17.36 11.01 -67.12
CA CYS A 23 -17.60 12.28 -67.84
C CYS A 23 -18.62 13.28 -67.23
N SER A 24 -18.06 14.34 -66.63
CA SER A 24 -18.33 15.79 -66.83
C SER A 24 -19.70 16.46 -66.62
N GLY A 25 -19.67 17.62 -65.93
CA GLY A 25 -20.52 18.80 -66.20
C GLY A 25 -20.93 19.63 -64.95
N THR A 26 -20.12 20.60 -64.48
CA THR A 26 -20.29 22.11 -64.58
C THR A 26 -21.52 22.67 -63.84
N THR A 27 -21.51 23.71 -62.99
CA THR A 27 -21.07 25.14 -63.04
C THR A 27 -21.19 25.71 -61.59
N ASN A 28 -20.68 26.86 -61.13
CA ASN A 28 -19.94 28.01 -61.64
C ASN A 28 -19.25 28.72 -60.44
N THR A 29 -18.15 29.38 -60.74
CA THR A 29 -17.34 30.27 -59.87
C THR A 29 -17.70 31.73 -60.17
N GLU A 30 -17.62 32.64 -59.20
CA GLU A 30 -17.08 34.02 -59.33
C GLU A 30 -17.13 34.75 -57.96
N GLN A 31 -15.96 35.02 -57.36
CA GLN A 31 -15.28 36.34 -57.26
C GLN A 31 -16.09 37.41 -56.49
N GLN A 32 -15.72 37.85 -55.28
CA GLN A 32 -14.52 38.55 -54.79
C GLN A 32 -14.31 39.96 -55.38
N SER A 33 -14.54 41.02 -54.58
CA SER A 33 -13.49 41.90 -54.03
C SER A 33 -13.96 43.33 -53.65
N LYS A 34 -13.49 43.80 -52.48
CA LYS A 34 -12.91 45.12 -52.10
C LYS A 34 -13.75 46.41 -52.38
N SER A 35 -13.78 47.49 -51.59
CA SER A 35 -13.02 48.05 -50.45
C SER A 35 -13.62 49.47 -50.20
N VAL A 36 -13.61 50.12 -49.02
CA VAL A 36 -12.62 51.15 -48.57
C VAL A 36 -13.25 52.08 -47.49
N GLN A 37 -12.44 52.40 -46.44
CA GLN A 37 -12.34 53.60 -45.54
C GLN A 37 -13.59 54.16 -44.79
N THR A 38 -13.52 54.75 -43.57
CA THR A 38 -12.59 55.79 -43.06
C THR A 38 -12.64 55.92 -41.51
N GLN A 39 -11.61 56.55 -40.98
CA GLN A 39 -11.18 56.90 -39.61
C GLN A 39 -12.18 57.58 -38.65
N GLN A 40 -11.93 57.47 -37.32
CA GLN A 40 -11.94 58.63 -36.41
C GLN A 40 -11.13 58.41 -35.11
N VAL A 41 -10.56 59.51 -34.59
CA VAL A 41 -9.57 59.64 -33.51
C VAL A 41 -10.17 60.51 -32.36
N SER A 42 -9.63 60.34 -31.15
CA SER A 42 -9.51 61.31 -30.02
C SER A 42 -10.60 61.44 -28.93
N THR A 43 -10.26 60.94 -27.72
CA THR A 43 -10.22 61.59 -26.38
C THR A 43 -11.27 62.64 -25.97
N VAL A 44 -11.95 62.43 -24.82
CA VAL A 44 -12.01 63.38 -23.66
C VAL A 44 -12.27 62.60 -22.35
N GLN A 45 -11.48 62.92 -21.32
CA GLN A 45 -11.60 62.54 -19.90
C GLN A 45 -12.87 63.10 -19.23
N ALA A 46 -13.42 62.37 -18.26
CA ALA A 46 -13.58 62.82 -16.86
C ALA A 46 -14.63 61.97 -16.13
N GLN A 47 -14.17 61.16 -15.18
CA GLN A 47 -14.65 61.14 -13.79
C GLN A 47 -14.02 59.94 -13.08
N GLN A 48 -12.88 60.20 -12.44
CA GLN A 48 -12.48 59.46 -11.25
C GLN A 48 -13.40 59.89 -10.10
N THR A 49 -14.01 58.95 -9.39
CA THR A 49 -13.92 58.90 -7.92
C THR A 49 -14.47 57.58 -7.38
N ASN A 50 -13.66 56.97 -6.52
CA ASN A 50 -14.02 56.03 -5.44
C ASN A 50 -14.73 54.73 -5.77
N THR A 51 -13.94 53.65 -5.95
CA THR A 51 -14.04 52.41 -5.13
C THR A 51 -13.00 51.38 -5.57
N GLN A 52 -11.72 51.59 -5.25
CA GLN A 52 -10.70 50.51 -5.28
C GLN A 52 -9.61 50.78 -4.22
N GLU A 53 -9.97 50.61 -2.95
CA GLU A 53 -9.02 50.37 -1.87
C GLU A 53 -9.62 49.28 -0.97
N THR A 54 -9.57 48.03 -1.45
CA THR A 54 -9.58 46.77 -0.67
C THR A 54 -9.69 45.59 -1.65
N SER A 55 -8.66 45.36 -2.47
CA SER A 55 -8.52 44.10 -3.23
C SER A 55 -7.10 43.80 -3.75
N GLN A 56 -6.05 44.37 -3.14
CA GLN A 56 -4.65 44.08 -3.52
C GLN A 56 -3.80 43.50 -2.37
N ALA A 57 -4.43 42.92 -1.35
CA ALA A 57 -3.75 42.16 -0.30
C ALA A 57 -4.36 40.75 -0.18
N ALA A 58 -4.52 40.03 -1.29
CA ALA A 58 -4.95 38.63 -1.28
C ALA A 58 -4.61 37.86 -2.57
N GLN A 59 -3.58 38.27 -3.33
CA GLN A 59 -3.14 37.54 -4.53
C GLN A 59 -1.62 37.60 -4.69
N GLN A 60 -0.88 37.16 -3.68
CA GLN A 60 0.54 36.82 -3.87
C GLN A 60 1.02 35.85 -2.78
N SER A 61 0.50 34.63 -2.77
CA SER A 61 1.15 33.50 -2.09
C SER A 61 0.53 32.17 -2.52
N SER A 62 0.76 31.76 -3.77
CA SER A 62 0.59 30.36 -4.20
C SER A 62 1.22 30.14 -5.57
N LYS A 63 2.51 30.47 -5.69
CA LYS A 63 3.30 30.07 -6.86
C LYS A 63 4.73 29.77 -6.43
N ASP A 64 4.88 28.61 -5.81
CA ASP A 64 6.06 27.73 -5.81
C ASP A 64 5.66 26.52 -4.95
N THR A 65 5.64 25.29 -5.45
CA THR A 65 6.86 24.49 -5.53
C THR A 65 6.71 23.42 -6.62
N SER A 66 7.15 23.75 -7.82
CA SER A 66 7.63 22.76 -8.79
C SER A 66 9.11 22.55 -8.48
N THR A 67 9.46 21.52 -7.72
CA THR A 67 10.87 21.11 -7.62
C THR A 67 10.96 19.69 -7.08
N SER A 68 11.63 18.83 -7.84
CA SER A 68 12.61 17.94 -7.22
C SER A 68 13.35 18.79 -6.18
N VAL A 69 13.12 18.52 -4.90
CA VAL A 69 13.86 19.24 -3.87
C VAL A 69 15.26 18.65 -3.96
N SER A 70 16.12 19.34 -4.72
CA SER A 70 17.47 18.88 -5.04
C SER A 70 18.15 18.32 -3.79
N GLY A 71 18.68 17.10 -3.88
CA GLY A 71 19.33 16.45 -2.75
C GLY A 71 18.39 15.88 -1.68
N LYS A 72 17.11 15.61 -1.97
CA LYS A 72 16.18 14.98 -1.00
C LYS A 72 15.54 13.71 -1.52
N LEU A 73 15.33 12.75 -0.62
CA LEU A 73 14.46 11.61 -0.81
C LEU A 73 13.06 11.99 -0.32
N VAL A 74 12.07 11.95 -1.20
CA VAL A 74 10.66 12.27 -0.90
C VAL A 74 9.84 11.00 -1.02
N VAL A 75 9.22 10.59 0.08
CA VAL A 75 8.37 9.40 0.17
C VAL A 75 6.94 9.85 0.46
N THR A 76 6.02 9.66 -0.48
CA THR A 76 4.61 10.01 -0.32
C THR A 76 3.77 8.75 -0.23
N TYR A 77 3.04 8.60 0.87
CA TYR A 77 1.96 7.64 1.05
C TYR A 77 0.66 8.31 0.61
N ILE A 78 0.25 8.01 -0.62
CA ILE A 78 -0.95 8.60 -1.23
C ILE A 78 -2.17 8.00 -0.54
N ASP A 79 -3.08 8.86 -0.10
CA ASP A 79 -4.36 8.42 0.47
C ASP A 79 -5.26 7.85 -0.63
N VAL A 80 -5.31 6.53 -0.68
CA VAL A 80 -6.13 5.71 -1.58
C VAL A 80 -7.24 4.98 -0.81
N GLY A 81 -7.57 5.43 0.41
CA GLY A 81 -8.48 4.70 1.29
C GLY A 81 -7.84 3.42 1.82
N GLN A 82 -8.60 2.31 1.83
CA GLN A 82 -8.05 1.01 2.20
C GLN A 82 -7.17 0.50 1.05
N GLY A 83 -5.87 0.37 1.33
CA GLY A 83 -4.86 -0.03 0.35
C GLY A 83 -3.56 0.74 0.47
N ASP A 84 -2.61 0.41 -0.41
CA ASP A 84 -1.31 1.05 -0.47
C ASP A 84 -1.09 1.74 -1.82
N SER A 85 -0.53 2.95 -1.76
CA SER A 85 0.17 3.56 -2.89
C SER A 85 1.24 4.51 -2.39
N ILE A 86 2.50 4.23 -2.74
CA ILE A 86 3.66 4.92 -2.20
C ILE A 86 4.53 5.41 -3.35
N PHE A 87 4.49 6.73 -3.59
CA PHE A 87 5.29 7.38 -4.61
C PHE A 87 6.58 7.95 -4.01
N ILE A 88 7.71 7.60 -4.61
CA ILE A 88 9.05 7.93 -4.13
C ILE A 88 9.80 8.70 -5.21
N GLY A 89 10.26 9.90 -4.87
CA GLY A 89 11.18 10.71 -5.66
C GLY A 89 12.56 10.74 -5.00
N THR A 90 13.60 10.46 -5.77
CA THR A 90 14.98 10.38 -5.25
C THR A 90 15.77 11.67 -5.53
N PRO A 91 16.89 11.91 -4.81
CA PRO A 91 17.80 13.01 -5.11
C PRO A 91 18.27 13.06 -6.57
N SER A 92 18.45 11.90 -7.20
CA SER A 92 18.90 11.80 -8.60
C SER A 92 17.78 12.08 -9.62
N GLY A 93 16.56 12.39 -9.17
CA GLY A 93 15.38 12.58 -10.02
C GLY A 93 14.72 11.29 -10.50
N LYS A 94 15.23 10.11 -10.12
CA LYS A 94 14.57 8.83 -10.41
C LYS A 94 13.34 8.65 -9.53
N THR A 95 12.35 7.93 -10.04
CA THR A 95 11.06 7.74 -9.38
C THR A 95 10.71 6.26 -9.19
N MET A 96 10.01 5.96 -8.10
CA MET A 96 9.43 4.65 -7.85
C MET A 96 7.98 4.78 -7.40
N LEU A 97 7.14 3.85 -7.84
CA LEU A 97 5.81 3.65 -7.30
C LEU A 97 5.72 2.22 -6.75
N ILE A 98 5.37 2.11 -5.47
CA ILE A 98 5.00 0.85 -4.82
C ILE A 98 3.48 0.87 -4.65
N ASP A 99 2.79 -0.05 -5.31
CA ASP A 99 1.33 -0.20 -5.30
C ASP A 99 0.56 1.06 -5.77
N ALA A 100 -0.73 0.89 -6.04
CA ALA A 100 -1.57 1.91 -6.65
C ALA A 100 -3.02 1.90 -6.13
N GLY A 101 -3.28 1.31 -4.96
CA GLY A 101 -4.61 1.20 -4.40
C GLY A 101 -5.54 0.28 -5.21
N THR A 102 -6.84 0.40 -4.95
CA THR A 102 -7.88 -0.24 -5.77
C THR A 102 -7.97 0.36 -7.18
N SER A 103 -8.72 -0.31 -8.07
CA SER A 103 -8.94 0.15 -9.45
C SER A 103 -9.50 1.58 -9.50
N GLU A 104 -10.44 1.89 -8.61
CA GLU A 104 -11.12 3.18 -8.50
C GLU A 104 -10.14 4.31 -8.12
N MET A 105 -9.05 3.97 -7.42
CA MET A 105 -8.04 4.93 -6.97
C MET A 105 -6.95 5.19 -8.01
N GLY A 106 -6.90 4.42 -9.10
CA GLY A 106 -5.88 4.56 -10.14
C GLY A 106 -5.79 5.98 -10.73
N SER A 107 -6.93 6.64 -10.97
CA SER A 107 -6.96 8.04 -11.47
C SER A 107 -6.38 9.02 -10.46
N ARG A 108 -6.69 8.87 -9.16
CA ARG A 108 -6.12 9.68 -8.08
C ARG A 108 -4.59 9.55 -8.03
N VAL A 109 -4.08 8.32 -8.13
CA VAL A 109 -2.63 8.07 -8.14
C VAL A 109 -1.98 8.72 -9.37
N VAL A 110 -2.59 8.56 -10.55
CA VAL A 110 -2.13 9.19 -11.80
C VAL A 110 -2.11 10.71 -11.68
N ASP A 111 -3.19 11.31 -11.19
CA ASP A 111 -3.30 12.77 -11.05
C ASP A 111 -2.28 13.32 -10.05
N TYR A 112 -2.08 12.62 -8.92
CA TYR A 112 -1.05 12.99 -7.96
C TYR A 112 0.33 13.02 -8.61
N ILE A 113 0.74 11.94 -9.29
CA ILE A 113 2.07 11.83 -9.89
C ILE A 113 2.24 12.86 -11.03
N LYS A 114 1.23 13.05 -11.89
CA LYS A 114 1.26 14.09 -12.95
C LYS A 114 1.37 15.50 -12.38
N SER A 115 0.71 15.79 -11.25
CA SER A 115 0.81 17.10 -10.59
C SER A 115 2.24 17.44 -10.12
N ARG A 116 3.11 16.43 -10.01
CA ARG A 116 4.55 16.60 -9.70
C ARG A 116 5.43 16.75 -10.95
N GLY A 117 4.83 16.88 -12.13
CA GLY A 117 5.54 17.00 -13.41
C GLY A 117 6.22 15.71 -13.85
N VAL A 118 5.84 14.56 -13.28
CA VAL A 118 6.43 13.26 -13.58
C VAL A 118 5.69 12.61 -14.75
N ASN A 119 6.43 12.22 -15.78
CA ASN A 119 5.92 11.50 -16.95
C ASN A 119 6.43 10.04 -17.04
N LYS A 120 7.45 9.72 -16.23
CA LYS A 120 8.10 8.41 -16.19
C LYS A 120 8.20 7.92 -14.75
N ILE A 121 7.86 6.65 -14.56
CA ILE A 121 8.10 5.90 -13.33
C ILE A 121 9.25 4.94 -13.62
N ASP A 122 10.42 5.17 -13.04
CA ASP A 122 11.59 4.33 -13.32
C ASP A 122 11.40 2.91 -12.79
N ILE A 123 10.76 2.76 -11.63
CA ILE A 123 10.47 1.47 -11.01
C ILE A 123 9.01 1.43 -10.56
N LEU A 124 8.26 0.47 -11.07
CA LEU A 124 6.91 0.13 -10.62
C LEU A 124 6.96 -1.21 -9.90
N VAL A 125 6.34 -1.30 -8.74
CA VAL A 125 6.24 -2.53 -7.95
C VAL A 125 4.78 -2.78 -7.59
N GLY A 126 4.26 -3.96 -7.91
CA GLY A 126 3.07 -4.51 -7.28
C GLY A 126 3.50 -5.51 -6.22
N THR A 127 3.25 -5.22 -4.94
CA THR A 127 3.81 -5.99 -3.83
C THR A 127 3.27 -7.41 -3.79
N HIS A 128 1.95 -7.57 -3.92
CA HIS A 128 1.23 -8.84 -3.93
C HIS A 128 -0.11 -8.67 -4.67
N PRO A 129 -0.84 -9.75 -5.02
CA PRO A 129 -1.91 -9.67 -6.02
C PRO A 129 -3.28 -9.17 -5.49
N HIS A 130 -3.37 -8.64 -4.28
CA HIS A 130 -4.65 -8.11 -3.76
C HIS A 130 -5.07 -6.80 -4.42
N ALA A 131 -6.39 -6.59 -4.44
CA ALA A 131 -7.01 -5.57 -5.27
C ALA A 131 -6.70 -4.15 -4.79
N ASP A 132 -6.59 -3.95 -3.48
CA ASP A 132 -6.22 -2.70 -2.82
C ASP A 132 -4.72 -2.35 -2.91
N HIS A 133 -3.94 -3.17 -3.61
CA HIS A 133 -2.54 -2.90 -3.92
C HIS A 133 -2.32 -2.72 -5.42
N ILE A 134 -2.69 -3.73 -6.21
CA ILE A 134 -2.40 -3.74 -7.66
C ILE A 134 -3.56 -3.21 -8.51
N GLY A 135 -4.69 -2.86 -7.90
CA GLY A 135 -5.90 -2.43 -8.60
C GLY A 135 -5.69 -1.22 -9.49
N GLY A 136 -4.99 -0.19 -9.00
CA GLY A 136 -4.72 1.04 -9.77
C GLY A 136 -3.57 0.93 -10.78
N ILE A 137 -2.79 -0.17 -10.78
CA ILE A 137 -1.62 -0.33 -11.64
C ILE A 137 -1.94 -0.23 -13.14
N PRO A 138 -3.06 -0.78 -13.68
CA PRO A 138 -3.41 -0.61 -15.08
C PRO A 138 -3.48 0.86 -15.51
N ALA A 139 -4.13 1.72 -14.71
CA ALA A 139 -4.23 3.15 -14.98
C ALA A 139 -2.85 3.83 -14.99
N VAL A 140 -1.95 3.42 -14.08
CA VAL A 140 -0.57 3.90 -14.02
C VAL A 140 0.21 3.49 -15.28
N ILE A 141 0.14 2.21 -15.68
CA ILE A 141 0.80 1.69 -16.89
C ILE A 141 0.31 2.40 -18.16
N GLU A 142 -0.98 2.73 -18.21
CA GLU A 142 -1.57 3.44 -19.35
C GLU A 142 -1.07 4.88 -19.48
N ASN A 143 -0.83 5.56 -18.36
CA ASN A 143 -0.58 7.00 -18.29
C ASN A 143 0.90 7.42 -18.15
N PHE A 144 1.80 6.50 -17.80
CA PHE A 144 3.22 6.81 -17.62
C PHE A 144 4.13 5.91 -18.46
N GLN A 145 5.32 6.41 -18.78
CA GLN A 145 6.39 5.54 -19.22
C GLN A 145 6.90 4.74 -18.01
N ILE A 146 6.86 3.41 -18.10
CA ILE A 146 7.36 2.53 -17.04
C ILE A 146 8.75 2.01 -17.42
N GLY A 147 9.73 2.18 -16.54
CA GLY A 147 11.09 1.66 -16.72
C GLY A 147 11.17 0.16 -16.46
N LYS A 148 11.16 -0.24 -15.19
CA LYS A 148 11.07 -1.64 -14.77
C LYS A 148 9.80 -1.88 -13.96
N PHE A 149 9.10 -2.98 -14.26
CA PHE A 149 7.95 -3.42 -13.49
C PHE A 149 8.28 -4.73 -12.75
N TYR A 150 7.97 -4.80 -11.46
CA TYR A 150 8.18 -5.94 -10.61
C TYR A 150 6.87 -6.42 -9.96
N MET A 151 6.67 -7.74 -9.95
CA MET A 151 5.62 -8.41 -9.17
C MET A 151 6.14 -9.77 -8.68
N PRO A 152 5.65 -10.30 -7.55
CA PRO A 152 6.04 -11.64 -7.10
C PRO A 152 5.60 -12.70 -8.12
N LYS A 153 6.30 -13.83 -8.15
CA LYS A 153 6.01 -14.95 -9.05
C LYS A 153 4.86 -15.80 -8.50
N VAL A 154 3.67 -15.23 -8.48
CA VAL A 154 2.41 -15.87 -8.08
C VAL A 154 1.32 -15.50 -9.08
N THR A 155 0.37 -16.40 -9.30
CA THR A 155 -0.75 -16.18 -10.23
C THR A 155 -2.06 -16.33 -9.49
N THR A 156 -3.02 -15.45 -9.79
CA THR A 156 -4.41 -15.59 -9.35
C THR A 156 -5.34 -15.48 -10.56
N THR A 157 -6.59 -15.91 -10.41
CA THR A 157 -7.63 -15.79 -11.44
C THR A 157 -8.53 -14.56 -11.22
N THR A 158 -8.10 -13.63 -10.38
CA THR A 158 -8.88 -12.42 -10.10
C THR A 158 -8.87 -11.49 -11.31
N LYS A 159 -9.98 -10.78 -11.50
CA LYS A 159 -10.12 -9.77 -12.54
C LYS A 159 -9.01 -8.71 -12.45
N THR A 160 -8.69 -8.28 -11.24
CA THR A 160 -7.62 -7.31 -10.98
C THR A 160 -6.26 -7.80 -11.50
N PHE A 161 -5.89 -9.04 -11.19
CA PHE A 161 -4.63 -9.60 -11.65
C PHE A 161 -4.58 -9.73 -13.17
N GLU A 162 -5.66 -10.18 -13.80
CA GLU A 162 -5.77 -10.26 -15.26
C GLU A 162 -5.62 -8.88 -15.94
N ASP A 163 -6.20 -7.83 -15.35
CA ASP A 163 -6.15 -6.48 -15.90
C ASP A 163 -4.73 -5.89 -15.82
N VAL A 164 -3.98 -6.17 -14.75
CA VAL A 164 -2.55 -5.82 -14.65
C VAL A 164 -1.73 -6.51 -15.73
N LEU A 165 -1.92 -7.83 -15.92
CA LEU A 165 -1.21 -8.57 -16.96
C LEU A 165 -1.55 -8.05 -18.36
N ARG A 166 -2.80 -7.68 -18.59
CA ARG A 166 -3.26 -7.11 -19.86
C ARG A 166 -2.65 -5.73 -20.13
N ALA A 167 -2.62 -4.86 -19.14
CA ALA A 167 -2.01 -3.53 -19.25
C ALA A 167 -0.49 -3.63 -19.49
N ALA A 168 0.21 -4.52 -18.77
CA ALA A 168 1.63 -4.77 -19.01
C ALA A 168 1.86 -5.28 -20.44
N LYS A 169 1.07 -6.26 -20.89
CA LYS A 169 1.15 -6.82 -22.24
C LYS A 169 0.87 -5.76 -23.32
N SER A 170 -0.14 -4.92 -23.14
CA SER A 170 -0.52 -3.90 -24.12
C SER A 170 0.56 -2.83 -24.31
N LYS A 171 1.36 -2.56 -23.26
CA LYS A 171 2.52 -1.67 -23.31
C LYS A 171 3.85 -2.38 -23.61
N GLY A 172 3.83 -3.68 -23.88
CA GLY A 172 5.05 -4.46 -24.12
C GLY A 172 5.99 -4.54 -22.92
N LEU A 173 5.47 -4.37 -21.70
CA LEU A 173 6.26 -4.40 -20.48
C LEU A 173 6.54 -5.84 -20.05
N SER A 174 7.80 -6.11 -19.70
CA SER A 174 8.17 -7.35 -19.02
C SER A 174 8.01 -7.19 -17.51
N ILE A 175 7.34 -8.17 -16.89
CA ILE A 175 7.19 -8.24 -15.43
C ILE A 175 8.37 -9.03 -14.86
N ASN A 176 9.21 -8.35 -14.09
CA ASN A 176 10.36 -8.94 -13.41
C ASN A 176 9.89 -9.56 -12.09
N ALA A 177 10.50 -10.68 -11.69
CA ALA A 177 10.16 -11.30 -10.41
C ALA A 177 10.62 -10.42 -9.23
N ALA A 178 9.66 -9.97 -8.42
CA ALA A 178 9.94 -9.43 -7.10
C ALA A 178 10.32 -10.58 -6.16
N LYS A 179 11.49 -10.47 -5.53
CA LYS A 179 12.05 -11.46 -4.60
C LYS A 179 13.18 -10.85 -3.81
N ALA A 180 13.51 -11.47 -2.68
CA ALA A 180 14.67 -11.10 -1.88
C ALA A 180 15.97 -11.04 -2.71
N GLY A 181 16.80 -10.04 -2.44
CA GLY A 181 18.09 -9.81 -3.09
C GLY A 181 18.03 -9.01 -4.39
N VAL A 182 16.84 -8.65 -4.89
CA VAL A 182 16.74 -7.73 -6.04
C VAL A 182 17.16 -6.33 -5.61
N VAL A 183 18.15 -5.76 -6.31
CA VAL A 183 18.59 -4.37 -6.15
C VAL A 183 17.85 -3.48 -7.15
N LEU A 184 17.32 -2.37 -6.65
CA LEU A 184 16.52 -1.40 -7.39
C LEU A 184 17.38 -0.17 -7.71
N ASP A 185 17.60 0.10 -9.01
CA ASP A 185 18.42 1.23 -9.46
C ASP A 185 17.66 2.56 -9.34
N LEU A 186 17.79 3.16 -8.16
CA LEU A 186 17.29 4.48 -7.78
C LEU A 186 18.38 5.55 -7.72
N GLY A 187 19.49 5.32 -8.43
CA GLY A 187 20.65 6.22 -8.46
C GLY A 187 21.66 5.91 -7.35
N ASN A 188 22.88 6.43 -7.51
CA ASN A 188 24.03 6.04 -6.68
C ASN A 188 23.94 6.51 -5.22
N GLU A 189 23.13 7.51 -4.93
CA GLU A 189 22.96 8.07 -3.58
C GLU A 189 22.01 7.23 -2.71
N VAL A 190 21.14 6.42 -3.33
CA VAL A 190 20.08 5.68 -2.67
C VAL A 190 20.32 4.19 -2.82
N LYS A 191 20.42 3.47 -1.71
CA LYS A 191 20.44 2.00 -1.72
C LYS A 191 19.03 1.49 -1.57
N ALA A 192 18.52 0.77 -2.57
CA ALA A 192 17.19 0.18 -2.52
C ALA A 192 17.26 -1.32 -2.86
N GLN A 193 16.69 -2.16 -2.01
CA GLN A 193 16.71 -3.61 -2.18
C GLN A 193 15.41 -4.25 -1.70
N MET A 194 14.99 -5.33 -2.35
CA MET A 194 13.92 -6.21 -1.89
C MET A 194 14.48 -7.22 -0.88
N LEU A 195 13.80 -7.36 0.26
CA LEU A 195 14.11 -8.29 1.34
C LEU A 195 13.16 -9.49 1.38
N ALA A 196 12.02 -9.40 0.70
CA ALA A 196 11.05 -10.47 0.54
C ALA A 196 10.36 -10.35 -0.84
N PRO A 197 9.63 -11.37 -1.31
CA PRO A 197 9.47 -12.70 -0.71
C PRO A 197 10.76 -13.54 -0.69
N ASN A 198 10.88 -14.44 0.29
CA ASN A 198 12.03 -15.35 0.47
C ASN A 198 11.74 -16.81 0.10
N SER A 199 10.47 -17.20 0.02
CA SER A 199 9.99 -18.50 -0.43
C SER A 199 9.34 -18.42 -1.82
N SER A 200 9.34 -19.55 -2.52
CA SER A 200 8.70 -19.67 -3.84
C SER A 200 7.20 -19.91 -3.77
N HIS A 201 6.70 -20.29 -2.59
CA HIS A 201 5.30 -20.57 -2.32
C HIS A 201 4.93 -20.07 -0.92
N TYR A 202 3.73 -19.50 -0.80
CA TYR A 202 3.04 -19.22 0.46
C TYR A 202 1.57 -19.58 0.27
N ASP A 203 0.91 -19.97 1.36
CA ASP A 203 -0.53 -20.23 1.35
C ASP A 203 -1.33 -18.92 1.39
N ASP A 204 -0.82 -17.91 2.12
CA ASP A 204 -1.39 -16.56 2.12
C ASP A 204 -0.71 -15.69 1.06
N LEU A 205 -1.52 -15.04 0.22
CA LEU A 205 -1.06 -14.12 -0.82
C LEU A 205 -0.33 -12.90 -0.25
N ASN A 206 -0.68 -12.48 0.97
CA ASN A 206 -0.03 -11.38 1.68
C ASN A 206 1.47 -11.62 1.86
N ASN A 207 1.89 -12.85 2.11
CA ASN A 207 3.31 -13.20 2.34
C ASN A 207 4.16 -13.18 1.06
N TYR A 208 3.54 -13.08 -0.13
CA TYR A 208 4.25 -12.77 -1.37
C TYR A 208 4.68 -11.30 -1.46
N SER A 209 4.27 -10.43 -0.52
CA SER A 209 4.59 -9.01 -0.53
C SER A 209 6.07 -8.74 -0.76
N ALA A 210 6.34 -7.92 -1.78
CA ALA A 210 7.67 -7.39 -2.03
C ALA A 210 8.06 -6.39 -0.93
N VAL A 211 8.75 -6.87 0.10
CA VAL A 211 9.27 -6.00 1.17
C VAL A 211 10.51 -5.25 0.66
N ILE A 212 10.50 -3.92 0.70
CA ILE A 212 11.57 -3.08 0.14
C ILE A 212 12.19 -2.23 1.24
N LYS A 213 13.52 -2.26 1.35
CA LYS A 213 14.30 -1.33 2.18
C LYS A 213 14.96 -0.29 1.30
N ILE A 214 14.81 0.99 1.67
CA ILE A 214 15.52 2.12 1.06
C ILE A 214 16.39 2.79 2.12
N THR A 215 17.66 3.03 1.80
CA THR A 215 18.59 3.77 2.65
C THR A 215 19.13 4.98 1.87
N TYR A 216 19.07 6.15 2.50
CA TYR A 216 19.63 7.40 1.99
C TYR A 216 20.39 8.11 3.11
N GLY A 217 21.70 8.27 2.92
CA GLY A 217 22.61 8.72 3.99
C GLY A 217 22.48 7.85 5.25
N ASN A 218 22.13 8.48 6.37
CA ASN A 218 21.90 7.85 7.67
C ASN A 218 20.43 7.52 7.94
N THR A 219 19.54 7.71 6.97
CA THR A 219 18.10 7.46 7.11
C THR A 219 17.67 6.22 6.34
N ALA A 220 16.70 5.47 6.86
CA ALA A 220 16.17 4.29 6.21
C ALA A 220 14.63 4.17 6.31
N PHE A 221 14.04 3.62 5.26
CA PHE A 221 12.61 3.34 5.12
C PHE A 221 12.42 1.85 4.83
N LEU A 222 11.42 1.23 5.45
CA LEU A 222 11.02 -0.15 5.18
C LEU A 222 9.54 -0.19 4.75
N PHE A 223 9.30 -0.73 3.56
CA PHE A 223 7.98 -0.88 2.97
C PHE A 223 7.60 -2.35 2.95
N THR A 224 6.59 -2.75 3.72
CA THR A 224 6.28 -4.18 3.91
C THR A 224 5.20 -4.71 3.00
N GLY A 225 4.44 -3.84 2.33
CA GLY A 225 3.13 -4.22 1.80
C GLY A 225 2.32 -4.89 2.92
N ASP A 226 1.80 -6.07 2.63
CA ASP A 226 1.00 -6.85 3.56
C ASP A 226 1.73 -8.07 4.13
N ALA A 227 3.06 -8.10 4.04
CA ALA A 227 3.86 -9.17 4.64
C ALA A 227 3.43 -9.41 6.10
N GLU A 228 3.03 -10.65 6.40
CA GLU A 228 2.58 -11.06 7.72
C GLU A 228 3.69 -11.81 8.46
N LYS A 229 3.36 -12.35 9.64
CA LYS A 229 4.27 -13.08 10.52
C LYS A 229 5.22 -14.04 9.81
N GLU A 230 4.74 -14.85 8.86
CA GLU A 230 5.58 -15.83 8.16
C GLU A 230 6.72 -15.15 7.39
N SER A 231 6.40 -14.13 6.58
CA SER A 231 7.41 -13.37 5.82
C SER A 231 8.33 -12.56 6.75
N GLU A 232 7.80 -12.04 7.86
CA GLU A 232 8.61 -11.38 8.90
C GLU A 232 9.63 -12.34 9.54
N GLU A 233 9.22 -13.55 9.88
CA GLU A 233 10.08 -14.59 10.48
C GLU A 233 11.16 -15.06 9.50
N GLU A 234 10.84 -15.17 8.20
CA GLU A 234 11.83 -15.47 7.17
C GLU A 234 12.90 -14.39 7.05
N MET A 235 12.50 -13.11 7.04
CA MET A 235 13.45 -12.01 7.00
C MET A 235 14.35 -11.96 8.23
N LEU A 236 13.79 -12.22 9.41
CA LEU A 236 14.53 -12.32 10.68
C LEU A 236 15.52 -13.49 10.67
N SER A 237 15.07 -14.68 10.27
CA SER A 237 15.91 -15.90 10.27
C SER A 237 17.07 -15.82 9.28
N ARG A 238 16.91 -15.08 8.18
CA ARG A 238 17.99 -14.80 7.22
C ARG A 238 19.01 -13.78 7.71
N GLY A 239 18.77 -13.14 8.85
CA GLY A 239 19.68 -12.15 9.43
C GLY A 239 19.79 -10.88 8.60
N TYR A 240 18.73 -10.51 7.88
CA TYR A 240 18.72 -9.24 7.15
C TYR A 240 18.79 -8.05 8.10
N ASP A 241 19.49 -7.00 7.68
CA ASP A 241 19.44 -5.71 8.38
C ASP A 241 18.07 -5.06 8.12
N LEU A 242 17.16 -5.23 9.08
CA LEU A 242 15.80 -4.68 9.04
C LEU A 242 15.70 -3.27 9.62
N LYS A 243 16.79 -2.73 10.20
CA LYS A 243 16.75 -1.44 10.88
C LYS A 243 16.30 -0.33 9.92
N ALA A 244 15.26 0.41 10.30
CA ALA A 244 14.74 1.53 9.53
C ALA A 244 14.19 2.62 10.46
N ASP A 245 14.22 3.88 10.04
CA ASP A 245 13.64 4.99 10.80
C ASP A 245 12.14 5.08 10.61
N VAL A 246 11.67 4.78 9.38
CA VAL A 246 10.25 4.80 9.00
C VAL A 246 9.83 3.41 8.55
N LEU A 247 8.83 2.86 9.22
CA LEU A 247 8.16 1.61 8.85
C LEU A 247 6.80 1.94 8.21
N LYS A 248 6.57 1.53 6.97
CA LYS A 248 5.20 1.30 6.51
C LYS A 248 4.70 0.05 7.21
N VAL A 249 3.70 0.21 8.08
CA VAL A 249 3.17 -0.90 8.89
C VAL A 249 2.52 -1.93 7.97
N GLY A 250 2.81 -3.20 8.24
CA GLY A 250 2.31 -4.33 7.46
C GLY A 250 0.79 -4.46 7.53
N HIS A 251 0.20 -4.81 6.38
CA HIS A 251 -1.20 -5.19 6.25
C HIS A 251 -2.15 -4.18 6.89
N HIS A 252 -1.92 -2.90 6.59
CA HIS A 252 -2.70 -1.76 7.07
C HIS A 252 -2.85 -1.66 8.61
N GLY A 253 -1.95 -2.30 9.36
CA GLY A 253 -2.05 -2.40 10.82
C GLY A 253 -2.86 -3.60 11.30
N SER A 254 -3.00 -4.64 10.49
CA SER A 254 -3.57 -5.93 10.89
C SER A 254 -2.86 -6.51 12.12
N SER A 255 -3.55 -7.34 12.90
CA SER A 255 -2.96 -8.07 14.03
C SER A 255 -2.13 -9.29 13.58
N SER A 256 -2.27 -9.72 12.32
CA SER A 256 -1.49 -10.80 11.70
C SER A 256 -0.05 -10.40 11.34
N ALA A 257 0.21 -9.09 11.24
CA ALA A 257 1.51 -8.52 10.91
C ALA A 257 2.08 -7.72 12.09
N SER A 258 3.26 -7.12 11.86
CA SER A 258 4.00 -6.32 12.83
C SER A 258 4.18 -7.07 14.15
N THR A 259 4.79 -8.25 14.08
CA THR A 259 5.12 -9.05 15.26
C THR A 259 6.08 -8.29 16.17
N TRP A 260 6.10 -8.64 17.46
CA TRP A 260 7.02 -8.04 18.41
C TRP A 260 8.49 -8.21 18.02
N ALA A 261 8.86 -9.39 17.51
CA ALA A 261 10.22 -9.67 17.07
C ALA A 261 10.61 -8.79 15.88
N PHE A 262 9.70 -8.66 14.91
CA PHE A 262 9.91 -7.81 13.74
C PHE A 262 10.02 -6.33 14.11
N LEU A 263 9.08 -5.79 14.89
CA LEU A 263 9.12 -4.38 15.33
C LEU A 263 10.39 -4.04 16.13
N LYS A 264 10.88 -4.98 16.96
CA LYS A 264 12.14 -4.81 17.70
C LYS A 264 13.36 -4.82 16.78
N ALA A 265 13.37 -5.67 15.75
CA ALA A 265 14.46 -5.73 14.78
C ALA A 265 14.49 -4.52 13.85
N VAL A 266 13.32 -4.04 13.41
CA VAL A 266 13.21 -2.80 12.62
C VAL A 266 13.56 -1.58 13.46
N SER A 267 13.15 -1.56 14.74
CA SER A 267 13.36 -0.47 15.69
C SER A 267 13.01 0.92 15.12
N PRO A 268 11.80 1.11 14.54
CA PRO A 268 11.46 2.36 13.87
C PRO A 268 11.23 3.49 14.85
N LYS A 269 11.54 4.71 14.41
CA LYS A 269 11.14 5.94 15.12
C LYS A 269 9.72 6.35 14.72
N TYR A 270 9.38 6.12 13.46
CA TYR A 270 8.10 6.49 12.86
C TYR A 270 7.43 5.28 12.20
N ALA A 271 6.12 5.20 12.33
CA ALA A 271 5.27 4.25 11.63
C ALA A 271 4.28 5.01 10.76
N VAL A 272 4.11 4.59 9.51
CA VAL A 272 3.04 5.06 8.63
C VAL A 272 2.08 3.91 8.37
N ILE A 273 0.80 4.13 8.60
CA ILE A 273 -0.27 3.17 8.33
C ILE A 273 -1.10 3.74 7.17
N SER A 274 -0.95 3.15 5.98
CA SER A 274 -1.91 3.41 4.90
C SER A 274 -3.12 2.52 5.15
N VAL A 275 -4.25 3.15 5.44
CA VAL A 275 -5.49 2.51 5.87
C VAL A 275 -6.67 3.41 5.53
N GLY A 276 -7.81 2.79 5.22
CA GLY A 276 -9.05 3.49 4.92
C GLY A 276 -9.81 3.85 6.18
N LYS A 277 -10.43 5.04 6.19
CA LYS A 277 -11.38 5.40 7.23
C LYS A 277 -12.59 4.46 7.19
N ASN A 278 -13.05 4.02 8.37
CA ASN A 278 -14.23 3.15 8.52
C ASN A 278 -14.17 1.87 7.65
N ASN A 279 -12.99 1.28 7.49
CA ASN A 279 -12.84 0.06 6.71
C ASN A 279 -13.50 -1.14 7.42
N ASP A 280 -13.99 -2.10 6.62
CA ASP A 280 -14.70 -3.28 7.12
C ASP A 280 -13.82 -4.25 7.91
N TYR A 281 -12.49 -4.14 7.75
CA TYR A 281 -11.51 -4.99 8.42
C TYR A 281 -11.28 -4.59 9.88
N GLY A 282 -11.70 -3.39 10.29
CA GLY A 282 -11.37 -2.84 11.60
C GLY A 282 -9.90 -2.43 11.74
N HIS A 283 -9.21 -2.22 10.62
CA HIS A 283 -7.83 -1.74 10.60
C HIS A 283 -7.72 -0.26 10.98
N PRO A 284 -6.63 0.17 11.65
CA PRO A 284 -5.62 -0.68 12.27
C PRO A 284 -6.16 -1.37 13.53
N HIS A 285 -5.75 -2.61 13.78
CA HIS A 285 -6.21 -3.35 14.95
C HIS A 285 -5.62 -2.79 16.25
N LYS A 286 -6.40 -2.88 17.33
CA LYS A 286 -6.03 -2.39 18.66
C LYS A 286 -4.70 -2.96 19.14
N GLU A 287 -4.47 -4.25 18.95
CA GLU A 287 -3.25 -4.94 19.36
C GLU A 287 -2.01 -4.35 18.68
N THR A 288 -2.12 -4.01 17.39
CA THR A 288 -1.03 -3.39 16.63
C THR A 288 -0.77 -1.97 17.11
N MET A 289 -1.83 -1.18 17.34
CA MET A 289 -1.69 0.18 17.89
C MET A 289 -1.08 0.19 19.30
N GLU A 290 -1.43 -0.78 20.14
CA GLU A 290 -0.84 -0.94 21.49
C GLU A 290 0.65 -1.31 21.43
N LYS A 291 1.06 -2.19 20.51
CA LYS A 291 2.49 -2.49 20.28
C LYS A 291 3.24 -1.21 19.91
N LEU A 292 2.76 -0.48 18.90
CA LEU A 292 3.39 0.76 18.44
C LEU A 292 3.51 1.80 19.56
N LYS A 293 2.43 1.98 20.34
CA LYS A 293 2.40 2.88 21.51
C LYS A 293 3.42 2.48 22.57
N SER A 294 3.47 1.20 22.92
CA SER A 294 4.36 0.69 23.98
C SER A 294 5.84 0.83 23.63
N LEU A 295 6.18 0.80 22.33
CA LEU A 295 7.52 0.99 21.81
C LEU A 295 7.87 2.47 21.61
N GLY A 296 6.94 3.40 21.88
CA GLY A 296 7.14 4.83 21.68
C GLY A 296 7.27 5.23 20.21
N ILE A 297 6.73 4.43 19.29
CA ILE A 297 6.82 4.66 17.85
C ILE A 297 5.80 5.73 17.46
N THR A 298 6.24 6.84 16.88
CA THR A 298 5.34 7.91 16.44
C THR A 298 4.56 7.48 15.21
N VAL A 299 3.22 7.53 15.25
CA VAL A 299 2.35 7.01 14.19
C VAL A 299 1.79 8.13 13.31
N TYR A 300 1.70 7.87 12.00
CA TYR A 300 0.99 8.65 11.00
C TYR A 300 0.02 7.74 10.26
N ARG A 301 -1.20 8.21 9.96
CA ARG A 301 -2.23 7.37 9.33
C ARG A 301 -2.97 8.10 8.23
N THR A 302 -3.19 7.44 7.09
CA THR A 302 -3.86 8.10 5.95
C THR A 302 -5.34 8.39 6.23
N ASP A 303 -6.02 7.59 7.05
CA ASP A 303 -7.42 7.83 7.44
C ASP A 303 -7.61 9.07 8.32
N GLU A 304 -6.57 9.47 9.05
CA GLU A 304 -6.55 10.70 9.87
C GLU A 304 -5.93 11.89 9.15
N ASN A 305 -4.87 11.66 8.39
CA ASN A 305 -4.00 12.71 7.86
C ASN A 305 -4.15 12.96 6.36
N GLY A 306 -4.91 12.11 5.65
CA GLY A 306 -4.91 12.06 4.20
C GLY A 306 -3.54 11.66 3.66
N THR A 307 -3.12 12.28 2.56
CA THR A 307 -1.81 11.98 1.95
C THR A 307 -0.65 12.45 2.83
N ILE A 308 0.24 11.51 3.19
CA ILE A 308 1.39 11.74 4.07
C ILE A 308 2.66 11.77 3.23
N THR A 309 3.49 12.79 3.41
CA THR A 309 4.81 12.90 2.77
C THR A 309 5.90 13.00 3.84
N ALA A 310 6.80 12.02 3.81
CA ALA A 310 8.06 12.04 4.53
C ALA A 310 9.18 12.54 3.61
N VAL A 311 9.98 13.48 4.09
CA VAL A 311 11.12 14.05 3.35
C VAL A 311 12.39 13.80 4.16
N SER A 312 13.36 13.13 3.53
CA SER A 312 14.69 12.91 4.08
C SER A 312 15.75 13.71 3.32
N ASP A 313 16.63 14.37 4.06
CA ASP A 313 17.86 15.01 3.56
C ASP A 313 19.10 14.10 3.73
N GLY A 314 18.90 12.82 4.05
CA GLY A 314 19.94 11.85 4.32
C GLY A 314 20.47 11.89 5.76
N LYS A 315 19.95 12.77 6.63
CA LYS A 315 20.30 12.83 8.06
C LYS A 315 19.07 12.86 8.95
N THR A 316 18.04 13.58 8.53
CA THR A 316 16.80 13.80 9.28
C THR A 316 15.60 13.50 8.40
N ILE A 317 14.47 13.21 9.05
CA ILE A 317 13.18 12.96 8.38
C ILE A 317 12.15 13.93 8.95
N SER A 318 11.44 14.62 8.06
CA SER A 318 10.32 15.50 8.38
C SER A 318 9.05 15.04 7.69
N PHE A 319 7.90 15.30 8.29
CA PHE A 319 6.57 14.97 7.75
C PHE A 319 5.77 16.25 7.46
N ASN A 320 4.94 16.23 6.43
CA ASN A 320 4.04 17.34 6.09
C ASN A 320 2.84 17.50 7.03
N VAL A 321 2.59 16.49 7.88
CA VAL A 321 1.45 16.42 8.81
C VAL A 321 1.93 16.23 10.24
N LYS A 322 1.03 16.46 11.19
CA LYS A 322 1.25 16.07 12.59
C LYS A 322 1.03 14.57 12.75
N ALA A 323 1.67 13.99 13.77
CA ALA A 323 1.44 12.60 14.12
C ALA A 323 -0.04 12.37 14.47
N GLY A 324 -0.55 11.21 14.07
CA GLY A 324 -1.86 10.71 14.42
C GLY A 324 -1.90 10.18 15.86
N ASP A 325 -3.03 9.60 16.22
CA ASP A 325 -3.20 8.95 17.53
C ASP A 325 -3.00 7.42 17.47
N TYR A 326 -3.27 6.76 18.60
CA TYR A 326 -3.18 5.30 18.73
C TYR A 326 -4.56 4.64 18.81
N THR A 327 -5.61 5.29 18.31
CA THR A 327 -6.96 4.74 18.29
C THR A 327 -7.02 3.56 17.32
N ALA A 328 -7.70 2.49 17.71
CA ALA A 328 -7.98 1.39 16.81
C ALA A 328 -9.01 1.82 15.76
N GLY A 329 -8.98 1.18 14.59
CA GLY A 329 -10.07 1.26 13.64
C GLY A 329 -11.36 0.69 14.20
N SER A 330 -12.49 1.23 13.75
CA SER A 330 -13.82 0.69 14.03
C SER A 330 -14.46 0.26 12.71
N SER A 331 -14.92 -0.98 12.62
CA SER A 331 -15.78 -1.42 11.52
C SER A 331 -17.22 -0.93 11.76
N GLU A 332 -17.89 -0.41 10.73
CA GLU A 332 -19.26 0.14 10.85
C GLU A 332 -20.32 -0.93 11.21
N ASN A 333 -19.95 -2.22 11.23
CA ASN A 333 -20.78 -3.31 11.75
C ASN A 333 -20.82 -3.41 13.29
N SER A 334 -20.20 -2.48 14.02
CA SER A 334 -20.41 -2.30 15.48
C SER A 334 -21.22 -1.05 15.80
N SER A 335 -22.39 -0.89 15.16
CA SER A 335 -23.40 0.05 15.62
C SER A 335 -24.36 -0.65 16.59
N THR A 336 -24.09 -0.54 17.89
CA THR A 336 -25.15 -0.59 18.91
C THR A 336 -25.21 0.73 19.65
N SER A 337 -26.35 1.39 19.47
CA SER A 337 -26.68 2.74 19.90
C SER A 337 -26.53 2.92 21.41
N SER A 338 -25.77 3.94 21.79
CA SER A 338 -25.60 4.39 23.17
C SER A 338 -26.84 5.15 23.66
N THR A 339 -27.37 4.79 24.84
CA THR A 339 -28.14 5.73 25.67
C THR A 339 -27.35 6.07 26.92
N SER A 340 -27.24 7.37 27.16
CA SER A 340 -26.41 8.05 28.14
C SER A 340 -26.77 7.76 29.60
N LEU A 341 -25.76 7.55 30.45
CA LEU A 341 -25.68 8.15 31.79
C LEU A 341 -24.21 8.34 32.18
N SER A 342 -23.82 9.60 32.37
CA SER A 342 -22.51 9.98 32.85
C SER A 342 -22.46 9.95 34.37
N LYS A 343 -21.57 9.15 34.95
CA LYS A 343 -20.62 9.53 36.02
C LYS A 343 -19.79 8.33 36.44
N THR A 344 -18.49 8.60 36.59
CA THR A 344 -17.45 7.82 37.29
C THR A 344 -17.01 6.51 36.64
N PHE A 345 -15.68 6.40 36.45
CA PHE A 345 -14.92 5.21 36.10
C PHE A 345 -15.61 3.91 36.55
N GLN A 346 -16.20 3.17 35.60
CA GLN A 346 -16.57 1.77 35.77
C GLN A 346 -15.78 0.95 34.76
N SER A 347 -14.55 0.65 35.18
CA SER A 347 -13.91 -0.62 34.87
C SER A 347 -14.88 -1.78 35.13
N LEU A 348 -15.09 -2.66 34.16
CA LEU A 348 -15.61 -4.01 34.39
C LEU A 348 -14.47 -5.03 34.12
N PRO A 349 -14.46 -6.18 34.82
CA PRO A 349 -13.38 -6.51 35.74
C PRO A 349 -12.21 -7.33 35.16
N TYR A 350 -11.11 -7.22 35.88
CA TYR A 350 -9.71 -7.58 35.66
C TYR A 350 -9.36 -9.08 35.51
N GLY A 351 -8.23 -9.35 34.84
CA GLY A 351 -7.38 -10.56 34.91
C GLY A 351 -7.68 -11.61 33.83
N TYR A 352 -6.78 -12.10 32.99
CA TYR A 352 -5.32 -12.12 32.98
C TYR A 352 -4.95 -12.43 31.52
N TYR A 353 -4.41 -11.49 30.75
CA TYR A 353 -3.71 -11.87 29.52
C TYR A 353 -2.26 -12.07 29.96
N GLY A 354 -1.76 -13.29 29.93
CA GLY A 354 -0.34 -13.48 30.12
C GLY A 354 0.40 -12.61 29.10
N GLU A 355 1.41 -11.88 29.57
CA GLU A 355 2.24 -11.09 28.66
C GLU A 355 2.73 -12.04 27.55
N PRO A 356 2.54 -11.72 26.26
CA PRO A 356 3.03 -12.57 25.18
C PRO A 356 4.53 -12.82 25.34
N GLY A 357 4.91 -14.09 25.56
CA GLY A 357 6.30 -14.50 25.86
C GLY A 357 6.63 -14.70 27.34
N LYS A 358 5.67 -14.52 28.26
CA LYS A 358 5.83 -14.82 29.68
C LYS A 358 5.95 -16.32 29.90
N VAL A 359 6.98 -16.71 30.66
CA VAL A 359 7.26 -18.09 31.03
C VAL A 359 6.67 -18.34 32.41
N TYR A 360 5.74 -19.29 32.50
CA TYR A 360 5.08 -19.71 33.71
C TYR A 360 5.74 -21.00 34.21
N VAL A 361 6.69 -20.86 35.12
CA VAL A 361 7.44 -22.00 35.70
C VAL A 361 7.57 -21.89 37.21
N ASP A 362 7.67 -23.02 37.91
CA ASP A 362 8.05 -23.04 39.34
C ASP A 362 9.55 -22.78 39.54
N SER A 363 10.02 -22.78 40.79
CA SER A 363 11.42 -22.57 41.15
C SER A 363 12.38 -23.63 40.58
N SER A 364 11.87 -24.74 40.05
CA SER A 364 12.63 -25.80 39.38
C SER A 364 12.49 -25.75 37.84
N GLY A 365 11.80 -24.76 37.29
CA GLY A 365 11.62 -24.60 35.84
C GLY A 365 10.50 -25.45 35.22
N ARG A 366 9.65 -26.09 36.05
CA ARG A 366 8.51 -26.88 35.55
C ARG A 366 7.36 -25.97 35.14
N GLY A 367 6.77 -26.22 33.97
CA GLY A 367 5.67 -25.43 33.42
C GLY A 367 4.45 -25.41 34.34
N LEU A 368 3.80 -24.24 34.43
CA LEU A 368 2.66 -24.00 35.31
C LEU A 368 1.36 -23.75 34.56
N ILE A 369 1.32 -23.72 33.22
CA ILE A 369 0.05 -23.60 32.50
C ILE A 369 -0.62 -24.97 32.45
N LYS A 370 -1.87 -25.07 32.91
CA LYS A 370 -2.63 -26.32 32.95
C LYS A 370 -3.47 -26.48 31.68
N GLY A 371 -3.21 -27.51 30.89
CA GLY A 371 -4.08 -27.94 29.79
C GLY A 371 -4.96 -29.12 30.19
N ASN A 372 -6.24 -29.11 29.78
CA ASN A 372 -7.17 -30.22 29.97
C ASN A 372 -8.15 -30.32 28.79
N ILE A 373 -8.83 -31.46 28.66
CA ILE A 373 -9.89 -31.65 27.68
C ILE A 373 -11.23 -31.59 28.42
N ASN A 374 -12.12 -30.70 27.99
CA ASN A 374 -13.43 -30.57 28.65
C ASN A 374 -14.41 -31.68 28.21
N SER A 375 -15.59 -31.72 28.82
CA SER A 375 -16.63 -32.73 28.52
C SER A 375 -17.15 -32.72 27.07
N LYS A 376 -16.83 -31.68 26.29
CA LYS A 376 -17.16 -31.55 24.86
C LYS A 376 -15.99 -31.96 23.95
N GLY A 377 -14.90 -32.47 24.50
CA GLY A 377 -13.69 -32.83 23.75
C GLY A 377 -12.81 -31.63 23.37
N GLU A 378 -13.06 -30.45 23.94
CA GLU A 378 -12.30 -29.25 23.61
C GLU A 378 -11.04 -29.16 24.45
N LYS A 379 -9.90 -28.93 23.81
CA LYS A 379 -8.61 -28.67 24.44
C LYS A 379 -8.57 -27.23 24.99
N ILE A 380 -8.50 -27.08 26.31
CA ILE A 380 -8.49 -25.78 27.00
C ILE A 380 -7.24 -25.65 27.86
N TYR A 381 -6.59 -24.48 27.86
CA TYR A 381 -5.52 -24.18 28.82
C TYR A 381 -5.94 -23.10 29.83
N HIS A 382 -5.30 -23.11 31.00
CA HIS A 382 -5.50 -22.16 32.10
C HIS A 382 -4.14 -21.73 32.66
N ILE A 383 -3.95 -20.43 32.89
CA ILE A 383 -2.71 -19.85 33.41
C ILE A 383 -2.82 -19.52 34.90
N PRO A 384 -1.70 -19.51 35.66
CA PRO A 384 -1.71 -19.10 37.07
C PRO A 384 -2.35 -17.73 37.27
N GLY A 385 -3.44 -17.69 38.04
CA GLY A 385 -4.25 -16.49 38.25
C GLY A 385 -5.64 -16.54 37.57
N ASP A 386 -5.90 -17.49 36.67
CA ASP A 386 -7.23 -17.65 36.08
C ASP A 386 -8.27 -18.16 37.10
N PRO A 387 -9.56 -17.74 37.00
CA PRO A 387 -10.62 -18.18 37.92
C PRO A 387 -10.82 -19.70 38.01
N TRP A 388 -10.46 -20.40 36.95
CA TRP A 388 -10.57 -21.84 36.84
C TRP A 388 -9.25 -22.57 37.09
N TYR A 389 -8.13 -21.85 37.20
CA TYR A 389 -6.80 -22.45 37.31
C TYR A 389 -6.69 -23.42 38.49
N ASP A 390 -7.12 -23.02 39.69
CA ASP A 390 -7.03 -23.86 40.89
C ASP A 390 -8.04 -25.00 40.89
N LYS A 391 -9.13 -24.86 40.12
CA LYS A 391 -10.20 -25.87 39.97
C LYS A 391 -9.90 -26.87 38.86
N THR A 392 -9.09 -26.48 37.88
CA THR A 392 -8.71 -27.34 36.77
C THR A 392 -7.65 -28.36 37.23
N LYS A 393 -7.95 -29.63 36.98
CA LYS A 393 -6.98 -30.71 37.04
C LYS A 393 -6.24 -30.75 35.70
N ALA A 394 -4.94 -30.53 35.74
CA ALA A 394 -4.11 -30.55 34.54
C ALA A 394 -3.94 -31.97 34.01
N GLU A 395 -4.12 -32.14 32.70
CA GLU A 395 -3.75 -33.34 31.94
C GLU A 395 -2.39 -33.16 31.26
N VAL A 396 -2.06 -31.92 30.89
CA VAL A 396 -0.77 -31.52 30.33
C VAL A 396 -0.34 -30.18 30.93
N TRP A 397 0.98 -29.94 30.96
CA TRP A 397 1.56 -28.70 31.47
C TRP A 397 2.36 -27.99 30.38
N PHE A 398 2.22 -26.66 30.28
CA PHE A 398 2.99 -25.83 29.36
C PHE A 398 3.76 -24.74 30.11
N LYS A 399 4.87 -24.28 29.54
CA LYS A 399 5.66 -23.17 30.07
C LYS A 399 5.18 -21.84 29.51
N THR A 400 4.64 -21.84 28.28
CA THR A 400 4.12 -20.63 27.63
C THR A 400 2.76 -20.89 26.98
N GLU A 401 1.96 -19.83 26.81
CA GLU A 401 0.67 -19.93 26.11
C GLU A 401 0.85 -20.33 24.64
N ALA A 402 1.97 -19.91 24.02
CA ALA A 402 2.32 -20.32 22.66
C ALA A 402 2.54 -21.83 22.52
N GLU A 403 3.20 -22.47 23.50
CA GLU A 403 3.35 -23.93 23.54
C GLU A 403 1.97 -24.62 23.66
N ALA A 404 1.07 -24.09 24.49
CA ALA A 404 -0.27 -24.64 24.66
C ALA A 404 -1.09 -24.53 23.35
N GLN A 405 -1.04 -23.37 22.72
CA GLN A 405 -1.74 -23.09 21.45
C GLN A 405 -1.18 -23.94 20.30
N ALA A 406 0.14 -24.10 20.21
CA ALA A 406 0.77 -24.99 19.24
C ALA A 406 0.36 -26.46 19.42
N ALA A 407 0.08 -26.89 20.66
CA ALA A 407 -0.46 -28.22 20.96
C ALA A 407 -1.99 -28.35 20.70
N GLY A 408 -2.60 -27.29 20.15
CA GLY A 408 -4.02 -27.21 19.80
C GLY A 408 -4.94 -26.87 20.96
N PHE A 409 -4.42 -26.34 22.08
CA PHE A 409 -5.23 -25.88 23.20
C PHE A 409 -5.59 -24.41 23.03
N ARG A 410 -6.87 -24.09 23.20
CA ARG A 410 -7.36 -22.70 23.18
C ARG A 410 -7.56 -22.18 24.61
N PRO A 411 -7.61 -20.85 24.83
CA PRO A 411 -8.01 -20.32 26.13
C PRO A 411 -9.47 -20.70 26.47
N PRO A 412 -9.88 -20.60 27.76
CA PRO A 412 -11.25 -20.86 28.18
C PRO A 412 -12.18 -19.84 27.52
N ARG A 413 -13.31 -20.31 26.97
CA ARG A 413 -14.39 -19.41 26.56
C ARG A 413 -15.08 -18.93 27.82
N LYS A 414 -15.40 -17.64 27.92
CA LYS A 414 -16.21 -17.13 29.03
C LYS A 414 -17.60 -17.75 28.99
#